data_AF-A0A7G7CM88-F1
#
_entry.id   AF-A0A7G7CM88-F1
#
_cell.length_a   1.000
_cell.length_b   1.000
_cell.length_c   1.000
_cell.angle_alpha   90.00
_cell.angle_beta   90.00
_cell.angle_gamma   90.00
#
_symmetry.space_group_name_H-M   'P 1'
#
loop_
_entity.id
_entity.type
_entity.pdbx_description
1 polymer ?
#
loop_
_entity_poly.entity_id
_entity_poly.type
_entity_poly.pdbx_seq_one_letter_code
_entity_poly.pdbx_strand_id
1 'polypeptide(L)'
;MTNKEQDDAVEQLSPTLQLEQIASYLDAHYAAPDFTPPWKWDGQDDSDGGAIEAARREADDYCARLPDRITHAAMLQLGTGLDQSMPGVAFADPALRVEDVPGAQIYTAVKAGAAADASAEDTWVISLHSGGWWRGGGSALDNQWRPEVAAVASLTGVNCMDLDYPLAPEHTVAEMNAAVASAVEFARGRGARRVVLWGYSSGGALALLNAPLADALVLTFPDLNSVAGLPDDIRSGAELSALPAGMPVLLQVATEDEIAARADVAGPVLGGATVTAKDYVSHHRVATPELSRQRVSDVAAWLS
;
A
#
# COMPACT_ATOMS: atom_id res chain seq x y z
N MET A 1 14.48 53.64 21.33
CA MET A 1 15.46 52.66 20.82
C MET A 1 14.69 51.38 20.60
N THR A 2 14.53 51.02 19.34
CA THR A 2 13.73 49.91 18.81
C THR A 2 14.40 48.57 19.12
N ASN A 3 13.75 47.75 19.94
CA ASN A 3 14.05 46.31 19.96
C ASN A 3 13.45 45.72 18.70
N LYS A 4 14.33 45.31 17.79
CA LYS A 4 14.03 44.55 16.60
C LYS A 4 13.65 43.15 17.08
N GLU A 5 12.38 42.79 16.97
CA GLU A 5 11.93 41.40 17.10
C GLU A 5 12.70 40.58 16.07
N GLN A 6 13.62 39.75 16.55
CA GLN A 6 14.12 38.62 15.78
C GLN A 6 12.99 37.59 15.79
N ASP A 7 12.18 37.61 14.73
CA ASP A 7 11.44 36.43 14.29
C ASP A 7 12.48 35.36 13.94
N ASP A 8 12.90 34.58 14.94
CA ASP A 8 13.56 33.31 14.71
C ASP A 8 12.48 32.32 14.24
N ALA A 9 12.03 32.48 12.99
CA ALA A 9 11.34 31.42 12.30
C ALA A 9 12.32 30.25 12.20
N VAL A 10 12.13 29.22 13.03
CA VAL A 10 12.86 27.96 12.92
C VAL A 10 12.65 27.46 11.50
N GLU A 11 13.70 27.50 10.69
CA GLU A 11 13.65 27.03 9.31
C GLU A 11 13.30 25.54 9.34
N GLN A 12 12.09 25.21 8.91
CA GLN A 12 11.65 23.82 8.82
C GLN A 12 12.56 23.09 7.82
N LEU A 13 13.05 21.91 8.22
CA LEU A 13 13.81 21.04 7.33
C LEU A 13 13.02 20.78 6.03
N SER A 14 13.72 20.72 4.90
CA SER A 14 13.11 20.33 3.64
C SER A 14 12.56 18.90 3.72
N PRO A 15 11.54 18.52 2.91
CA PRO A 15 10.99 17.17 2.93
C PRO A 15 12.03 16.06 2.74
N THR A 16 13.01 16.26 1.87
CA THR A 16 14.13 15.32 1.66
C THR A 16 14.97 15.16 2.92
N LEU A 17 15.34 16.27 3.57
CA LEU A 17 16.11 16.20 4.82
C LEU A 17 15.30 15.56 5.96
N GLN A 18 13.98 15.79 6.02
CA GLN A 18 13.13 15.11 7.00
C GLN A 18 13.11 13.59 6.79
N LEU A 19 12.98 13.14 5.54
CA LEU A 19 13.05 11.73 5.17
C LEU A 19 14.41 11.13 5.54
N GLU A 20 15.51 11.79 5.18
CA GLU A 20 16.87 11.34 5.49
C GLU A 20 17.11 11.17 6.99
N GLN A 21 16.61 12.11 7.82
CA GLN A 21 16.75 12.03 9.28
C GLN A 21 15.99 10.83 9.86
N ILE A 22 14.75 10.61 9.43
CA ILE A 22 13.96 9.45 9.88
C ILE A 22 14.61 8.16 9.41
N ALA A 23 14.95 8.05 8.12
CA ALA A 23 15.55 6.83 7.56
C ALA A 23 16.88 6.50 8.25
N SER A 24 17.76 7.49 8.42
CA SER A 24 19.04 7.31 9.12
C SER A 24 18.85 6.85 10.56
N TYR A 25 17.84 7.37 11.27
CA TYR A 25 17.51 6.90 12.61
C TYR A 25 17.02 5.46 12.61
N LEU A 26 16.14 5.09 11.67
CA LEU A 26 15.63 3.73 11.56
C LEU A 26 16.76 2.73 11.29
N ASP A 27 17.65 3.05 10.34
CA ASP A 27 18.78 2.20 9.98
C ASP A 27 19.77 2.01 11.14
N ALA A 28 19.98 3.07 11.95
CA ALA A 28 20.89 3.02 13.09
C ALA A 28 20.34 2.24 14.29
N HIS A 29 19.01 2.14 14.43
CA HIS A 29 18.37 1.64 15.66
C HIS A 29 17.50 0.40 15.48
N TYR A 30 17.07 0.09 14.25
CA TYR A 30 16.21 -1.07 13.96
C TYR A 30 16.79 -1.87 12.80
N ALA A 31 17.50 -2.95 13.13
CA ALA A 31 18.04 -3.86 12.13
C ALA A 31 16.92 -4.37 11.20
N ALA A 32 17.07 -4.11 9.91
CA ALA A 32 16.19 -4.65 8.89
C ALA A 32 16.48 -6.15 8.70
N PRO A 33 15.45 -6.99 8.59
CA PRO A 33 15.63 -8.38 8.20
C PRO A 33 16.04 -8.45 6.72
N ASP A 34 16.51 -9.62 6.30
CA ASP A 34 16.73 -9.87 4.88
C ASP A 34 15.37 -9.99 4.16
N PHE A 35 15.11 -9.07 3.24
CA PHE A 35 13.90 -9.05 2.42
C PHE A 35 14.05 -9.83 1.11
N THR A 36 15.21 -10.47 0.89
CA THR A 36 15.47 -11.29 -0.30
C THR A 36 14.45 -12.42 -0.37
N PRO A 37 13.72 -12.56 -1.50
CA PRO A 37 12.73 -13.62 -1.62
C PRO A 37 13.38 -15.01 -1.66
N PRO A 38 12.66 -16.07 -1.24
CA PRO A 38 13.21 -17.42 -1.11
C PRO A 38 13.89 -17.98 -2.36
N TRP A 39 13.34 -17.69 -3.55
CA TRP A 39 13.91 -18.16 -4.82
C TRP A 39 15.21 -17.45 -5.25
N LYS A 40 15.68 -16.47 -4.47
CA LYS A 40 16.99 -15.83 -4.64
C LYS A 40 18.01 -16.26 -3.59
N TRP A 41 17.64 -17.13 -2.64
CA TRP A 41 18.58 -17.66 -1.66
C TRP A 41 19.51 -18.68 -2.30
N ASP A 42 20.80 -18.58 -2.02
CA ASP A 42 21.80 -19.53 -2.50
C ASP A 42 21.96 -20.68 -1.51
N GLY A 43 21.67 -21.91 -1.94
CA GLY A 43 21.97 -23.13 -1.18
C GLY A 43 21.17 -23.35 0.11
N GLN A 44 20.07 -22.62 0.34
CA GLN A 44 19.24 -22.79 1.53
C GLN A 44 18.28 -23.98 1.37
N ASP A 45 18.48 -25.02 2.18
CA ASP A 45 17.57 -26.14 2.29
C ASP A 45 16.34 -25.73 3.10
N ASP A 46 15.17 -25.75 2.46
CA ASP A 46 13.85 -25.51 3.09
C ASP A 46 12.96 -26.76 2.95
N SER A 47 13.56 -27.95 2.91
CA SER A 47 12.81 -29.21 2.76
C SER A 47 11.83 -29.49 3.91
N ASP A 48 11.98 -28.84 5.06
CA ASP A 48 11.04 -28.87 6.18
C ASP A 48 10.06 -27.68 6.22
N GLY A 49 10.17 -26.74 5.28
CA GLY A 49 9.34 -25.53 5.18
C GLY A 49 9.56 -24.49 6.29
N GLY A 50 10.56 -24.68 7.16
CA GLY A 50 10.74 -23.87 8.35
C GLY A 50 11.49 -22.56 8.12
N ALA A 51 12.41 -22.52 7.16
CA ALA A 51 13.26 -21.35 6.91
C ALA A 51 12.48 -20.24 6.19
N ILE A 52 11.65 -20.59 5.20
CA ILE A 52 10.79 -19.62 4.52
C ILE A 52 9.81 -18.97 5.49
N GLU A 53 9.11 -19.78 6.30
CA GLU A 53 8.16 -19.27 7.28
C GLU A 53 8.83 -18.40 8.36
N ALA A 54 10.02 -18.78 8.82
CA ALA A 54 10.77 -17.98 9.79
C ALA A 54 11.20 -16.62 9.20
N ALA A 55 11.75 -16.59 7.99
CA ALA A 55 12.15 -15.35 7.33
C ALA A 55 10.94 -14.46 6.99
N ARG A 56 9.84 -15.07 6.54
CA ARG A 56 8.57 -14.39 6.27
C ARG A 56 8.05 -13.73 7.54
N ARG A 57 7.99 -14.49 8.63
CA ARG A 57 7.58 -13.99 9.94
C ARG A 57 8.46 -12.83 10.39
N GLU A 58 9.77 -12.94 10.29
CA GLU A 58 10.71 -11.87 10.70
C GLU A 58 10.50 -10.59 9.87
N ALA A 59 10.35 -10.73 8.55
CA ALA A 59 10.07 -9.63 7.64
C ALA A 59 8.72 -8.96 7.94
N ASP A 60 7.68 -9.74 8.16
CA ASP A 60 6.34 -9.23 8.45
C ASP A 60 6.28 -8.58 9.83
N ASP A 61 6.94 -9.15 10.83
CA ASP A 61 7.08 -8.57 12.16
C ASP A 61 7.86 -7.25 12.15
N TYR A 62 8.85 -7.11 11.28
CA TYR A 62 9.55 -5.84 11.09
C TYR A 62 8.59 -4.80 10.47
N CYS A 63 7.90 -5.17 9.39
CA CYS A 63 6.95 -4.31 8.68
C CYS A 63 5.77 -3.88 9.56
N ALA A 64 5.22 -4.79 10.37
CA ALA A 64 4.16 -4.54 11.32
C ALA A 64 4.50 -3.43 12.33
N ARG A 65 5.78 -3.28 12.68
CA ARG A 65 6.27 -2.29 13.64
C ARG A 65 6.75 -1.00 12.98
N LEU A 66 6.81 -0.94 11.65
CA LEU A 66 7.30 0.24 10.93
C LEU A 66 6.48 1.50 11.23
N PRO A 67 5.14 1.50 11.25
CA PRO A 67 4.38 2.70 11.56
C PRO A 67 4.76 3.32 12.91
N ASP A 68 4.84 2.51 13.96
CA ASP A 68 5.25 2.96 15.30
C ASP A 68 6.69 3.45 15.32
N ARG A 69 7.61 2.73 14.65
CA ARG A 69 9.02 3.12 14.55
C ARG A 69 9.19 4.44 13.79
N ILE A 70 8.43 4.65 12.72
CA ILE A 70 8.40 5.89 11.95
C ILE A 70 7.87 7.03 12.80
N THR A 71 6.75 6.85 13.51
CA THR A 71 6.23 7.87 14.43
C THR A 71 7.24 8.20 15.52
N HIS A 72 7.86 7.20 16.15
CA HIS A 72 8.87 7.40 17.19
C HIS A 72 10.11 8.14 16.65
N ALA A 73 10.63 7.73 15.50
CA ALA A 73 11.74 8.40 14.83
C ALA A 73 11.37 9.85 14.47
N ALA A 74 10.17 10.09 13.92
CA ALA A 74 9.70 11.43 13.58
C ALA A 74 9.58 12.33 14.83
N MET A 75 9.07 11.81 15.94
CA MET A 75 9.01 12.53 17.21
C MET A 75 10.38 12.96 17.72
N LEU A 76 11.40 12.10 17.58
CA LEU A 76 12.76 12.39 18.03
C LEU A 76 13.54 13.30 17.08
N GLN A 77 13.40 13.08 15.76
CA GLN A 77 14.19 13.76 14.74
C GLN A 77 13.56 15.06 14.24
N LEU A 78 12.24 15.08 14.10
CA LEU A 78 11.48 16.23 13.58
C LEU A 78 10.80 17.03 14.70
N GLY A 79 10.68 16.44 15.88
CA GLY A 79 10.15 17.06 17.08
C GLY A 79 8.70 16.65 17.40
N THR A 80 8.40 16.62 18.70
CA THR A 80 7.08 16.25 19.25
C THR A 80 6.02 17.35 19.14
N GLY A 81 6.39 18.54 18.68
CA GLY A 81 5.46 19.66 18.45
C GLY A 81 4.67 19.56 17.15
N LEU A 82 5.04 18.62 16.25
CA LEU A 82 4.35 18.34 15.00
C LEU A 82 3.34 17.20 15.19
N ASP A 83 2.34 17.12 14.30
CA ASP A 83 1.43 15.99 14.25
C ASP A 83 2.10 14.77 13.59
N GLN A 84 2.52 13.82 14.43
CA GLN A 84 3.18 12.58 14.01
C GLN A 84 2.23 11.37 13.94
N SER A 85 0.91 11.60 13.93
CA SER A 85 -0.07 10.53 13.82
C SER A 85 0.02 9.81 12.46
N MET A 86 0.08 8.48 12.48
CA MET A 86 -0.04 7.69 11.24
C MET A 86 -1.49 7.71 10.73
N PRO A 87 -1.75 7.42 9.43
CA PRO A 87 -3.08 7.54 8.83
C PRO A 87 -4.18 6.77 9.59
N GLY A 88 -3.88 5.54 10.02
CA GLY A 88 -4.83 4.71 10.77
C GLY A 88 -5.23 5.27 12.14
N VAL A 89 -4.46 6.21 12.69
CA VAL A 89 -4.79 6.94 13.93
C VAL A 89 -5.45 8.28 13.60
N ALA A 90 -4.88 9.04 12.66
CA ALA A 90 -5.36 10.36 12.26
C ALA A 90 -6.78 10.34 11.69
N PHE A 91 -7.13 9.26 10.99
CA PHE A 91 -8.39 9.08 10.28
C PHE A 91 -9.22 7.92 10.84
N ALA A 92 -8.95 7.52 12.09
CA ALA A 92 -9.75 6.53 12.77
C ALA A 92 -11.20 7.04 12.94
N ASP A 93 -12.17 6.26 12.50
CA ASP A 93 -13.59 6.53 12.73
C ASP A 93 -14.18 5.42 13.61
N PRO A 94 -14.67 5.72 14.83
CA PRO A 94 -15.30 4.72 15.69
C PRO A 94 -16.60 4.14 15.10
N ALA A 95 -17.18 4.77 14.08
CA ALA A 95 -18.34 4.26 13.36
C ALA A 95 -17.99 3.32 12.20
N LEU A 96 -16.68 3.11 11.91
CA LEU A 96 -16.25 2.16 10.89
C LEU A 96 -16.59 0.74 11.32
N ARG A 97 -17.40 0.05 10.50
CA ARG A 97 -17.73 -1.36 10.70
C ARG A 97 -16.69 -2.23 10.02
N VAL A 98 -16.22 -3.24 10.75
CA VAL A 98 -15.29 -4.26 10.26
C VAL A 98 -16.01 -5.60 10.18
N GLU A 99 -15.89 -6.30 9.05
CA GLU A 99 -16.44 -7.63 8.81
C GLU A 99 -15.33 -8.55 8.30
N ASP A 100 -15.01 -9.61 9.05
CA ASP A 100 -14.10 -10.66 8.60
C ASP A 100 -14.83 -11.63 7.66
N VAL A 101 -14.26 -11.88 6.49
CA VAL A 101 -14.70 -12.90 5.55
C VAL A 101 -13.52 -13.83 5.24
N PRO A 102 -13.75 -15.06 4.76
CA PRO A 102 -12.64 -15.96 4.43
C PRO A 102 -11.63 -15.29 3.47
N GLY A 103 -10.39 -15.12 3.94
CA GLY A 103 -9.29 -14.52 3.16
C GLY A 103 -9.32 -13.00 3.01
N ALA A 104 -10.23 -12.27 3.69
CA ALA A 104 -10.26 -10.81 3.60
C ALA A 104 -10.92 -10.13 4.81
N GLN A 105 -10.70 -8.83 4.96
CA GLN A 105 -11.41 -7.98 5.93
C GLN A 105 -12.09 -6.82 5.20
N ILE A 106 -13.36 -6.56 5.52
CA ILE A 106 -14.16 -5.51 4.88
C ILE A 106 -14.38 -4.36 5.87
N TYR A 107 -14.11 -3.15 5.41
CA TYR A 107 -14.36 -1.90 6.11
C TYR A 107 -15.52 -1.15 5.44
N THR A 108 -16.56 -0.86 6.20
CA THR A 108 -17.71 -0.08 5.76
C THR A 108 -17.91 1.10 6.71
N ALA A 109 -17.84 2.34 6.21
CA ALA A 109 -18.20 3.48 7.04
C ALA A 109 -19.72 3.57 7.19
N VAL A 110 -20.21 3.74 8.42
CA VAL A 110 -21.61 4.01 8.68
C VAL A 110 -21.82 5.53 8.66
N LYS A 111 -22.24 6.11 7.52
CA LYS A 111 -22.54 7.55 7.47
C LYS A 111 -23.77 7.86 8.34
N ALA A 112 -23.55 8.43 9.52
CA ALA A 112 -24.63 8.93 10.37
C ALA A 112 -25.28 10.16 9.72
N GLY A 113 -26.53 10.02 9.24
CA GLY A 113 -27.35 11.15 8.80
C GLY A 113 -27.10 11.68 7.38
N ALA A 114 -26.26 11.03 6.58
CA ALA A 114 -26.27 11.27 5.14
C ALA A 114 -27.53 10.62 4.56
N ALA A 115 -28.38 11.41 3.89
CA ALA A 115 -29.27 10.82 2.90
C ALA A 115 -28.39 9.99 1.97
N ALA A 116 -28.74 8.72 1.79
CA ALA A 116 -28.02 7.78 0.95
C ALA A 116 -27.91 8.33 -0.47
N ASP A 117 -26.87 9.10 -0.75
CA ASP A 117 -26.37 9.26 -2.10
C ASP A 117 -25.83 7.88 -2.47
N ALA A 118 -26.66 7.11 -3.17
CA ALA A 118 -26.43 5.73 -3.57
C ALA A 118 -25.09 5.50 -4.33
N SER A 119 -24.38 6.57 -4.72
CA SER A 119 -23.10 6.50 -5.43
C SER A 119 -21.93 5.96 -4.58
N ALA A 120 -21.93 6.19 -3.26
CA ALA A 120 -20.83 5.74 -2.38
C ALA A 120 -20.98 4.26 -1.98
N GLU A 121 -22.22 3.76 -1.81
CA GLU A 121 -22.48 2.35 -1.47
C GLU A 121 -22.18 1.40 -2.63
N ASP A 122 -22.23 1.91 -3.86
CA ASP A 122 -22.00 1.15 -5.09
C ASP A 122 -20.51 1.06 -5.50
N THR A 123 -19.60 1.74 -4.80
CA THR A 123 -18.15 1.68 -5.07
C THR A 123 -17.43 0.81 -4.05
N TRP A 124 -16.64 -0.14 -4.55
CA TRP A 124 -15.79 -1.00 -3.75
C TRP A 124 -14.32 -0.82 -4.12
N VAL A 125 -13.46 -0.71 -3.13
CA VAL A 125 -12.01 -0.78 -3.27
C VAL A 125 -11.56 -2.14 -2.77
N ILE A 126 -10.82 -2.89 -3.57
CA ILE A 126 -10.16 -4.12 -3.15
C ILE A 126 -8.67 -3.82 -3.03
N SER A 127 -8.14 -3.84 -1.81
CA SER A 127 -6.73 -3.57 -1.55
C SER A 127 -5.89 -4.83 -1.61
N LEU A 128 -4.69 -4.67 -2.19
CA LEU A 128 -3.70 -5.71 -2.43
C LEU A 128 -2.38 -5.24 -1.81
N HIS A 129 -1.99 -5.91 -0.72
CA HIS A 129 -0.84 -5.51 0.10
C HIS A 129 0.50 -5.68 -0.63
N SER A 130 1.54 -5.04 -0.10
CA SER A 130 2.92 -5.27 -0.55
C SER A 130 3.51 -6.54 0.05
N GLY A 131 4.63 -7.02 -0.49
CA GLY A 131 5.30 -8.18 0.08
C GLY A 131 6.29 -8.88 -0.82
N GLY A 132 6.58 -8.33 -2.00
CA GLY A 132 7.45 -9.02 -2.96
C GLY A 132 6.93 -10.39 -3.34
N TRP A 133 5.61 -10.60 -3.29
CA TRP A 133 4.88 -11.85 -3.59
C TRP A 133 4.93 -12.95 -2.52
N TRP A 134 5.86 -12.91 -1.56
CA TRP A 134 6.11 -14.04 -0.64
C TRP A 134 5.83 -13.76 0.84
N ARG A 135 5.48 -12.53 1.18
CA ARG A 135 5.20 -12.06 2.56
C ARG A 135 4.15 -10.94 2.55
N GLY A 136 3.93 -10.28 3.68
CA GLY A 136 3.05 -9.12 3.83
C GLY A 136 1.69 -9.43 4.43
N GLY A 137 1.42 -10.71 4.75
CA GLY A 137 0.23 -11.15 5.45
C GLY A 137 0.36 -10.99 6.97
N GLY A 138 -0.61 -11.54 7.71
CA GLY A 138 -0.58 -11.61 9.17
C GLY A 138 -0.35 -10.25 9.86
N SER A 139 0.67 -10.16 10.73
CA SER A 139 0.94 -8.96 11.54
C SER A 139 1.30 -7.73 10.70
N ALA A 140 1.96 -7.93 9.55
CA ALA A 140 2.28 -6.82 8.64
C ALA A 140 0.99 -6.23 8.06
N LEU A 141 0.09 -7.08 7.61
CA LEU A 141 -1.20 -6.68 7.08
C LEU A 141 -2.01 -5.90 8.14
N ASP A 142 -2.13 -6.44 9.35
CA ASP A 142 -2.93 -5.87 10.45
C ASP A 142 -2.42 -4.51 10.92
N ASN A 143 -1.11 -4.32 11.00
CA ASN A 143 -0.53 -3.13 11.63
C ASN A 143 0.04 -2.11 10.63
N GLN A 144 0.43 -2.53 9.43
CA GLN A 144 1.00 -1.65 8.41
C GLN A 144 -0.02 -1.23 7.35
N TRP A 145 -0.76 -2.19 6.80
CA TRP A 145 -1.54 -1.95 5.58
C TRP A 145 -3.02 -1.67 5.85
N ARG A 146 -3.69 -2.55 6.59
CA ARG A 146 -5.09 -2.43 6.98
C ARG A 146 -5.46 -1.09 7.63
N PRO A 147 -4.62 -0.48 8.48
CA PRO A 147 -4.94 0.83 9.04
C PRO A 147 -5.04 1.94 7.98
N GLU A 148 -4.29 1.86 6.89
CA GLU A 148 -4.40 2.80 5.77
C GLU A 148 -5.66 2.55 4.93
N VAL A 149 -6.00 1.28 4.72
CA VAL A 149 -7.24 0.87 4.03
C VAL A 149 -8.48 1.34 4.80
N ALA A 150 -8.49 1.11 6.12
CA ALA A 150 -9.52 1.58 7.02
C ALA A 150 -9.62 3.11 7.01
N ALA A 151 -8.49 3.82 7.00
CA ALA A 151 -8.49 5.28 6.88
C ALA A 151 -9.13 5.79 5.59
N VAL A 152 -8.86 5.16 4.44
CA VAL A 152 -9.53 5.50 3.17
C VAL A 152 -11.04 5.23 3.26
N ALA A 153 -11.44 4.10 3.85
CA ALA A 153 -12.86 3.79 4.06
C ALA A 153 -13.55 4.85 4.93
N SER A 154 -12.93 5.27 6.03
CA SER A 154 -13.42 6.34 6.90
C SER A 154 -13.56 7.68 6.17
N LEU A 155 -12.56 8.08 5.37
CA LEU A 155 -12.54 9.38 4.71
C LEU A 155 -13.56 9.49 3.56
N THR A 156 -13.82 8.40 2.86
CA THR A 156 -14.67 8.39 1.64
C THR A 156 -16.08 7.86 1.90
N GLY A 157 -16.18 6.92 2.84
CA GLY A 157 -17.34 6.07 3.04
C GLY A 157 -17.59 5.03 1.95
N VAL A 158 -16.60 4.74 1.10
CA VAL A 158 -16.66 3.58 0.19
C VAL A 158 -16.41 2.28 0.97
N ASN A 159 -16.88 1.16 0.41
CA ASN A 159 -16.52 -0.15 0.95
C ASN A 159 -15.08 -0.48 0.55
N CYS A 160 -14.22 -0.77 1.53
CA CYS A 160 -12.87 -1.27 1.26
C CYS A 160 -12.77 -2.73 1.71
N MET A 161 -12.34 -3.63 0.83
CA MET A 161 -12.02 -5.01 1.14
C MET A 161 -10.51 -5.19 1.05
N ASP A 162 -9.86 -5.52 2.16
CA ASP A 162 -8.46 -5.91 2.18
C ASP A 162 -8.31 -7.41 2.00
N LEU A 163 -7.69 -7.81 0.89
CA LEU A 163 -7.51 -9.21 0.49
C LEU A 163 -6.16 -9.74 0.99
N ASP A 164 -6.20 -10.75 1.86
CA ASP A 164 -5.04 -11.54 2.30
C ASP A 164 -4.82 -12.66 1.28
N TYR A 165 -4.26 -12.29 0.12
CA TYR A 165 -4.14 -13.19 -1.02
C TYR A 165 -3.03 -14.24 -0.81
N PRO A 166 -3.13 -15.43 -1.44
CA PRO A 166 -2.15 -16.50 -1.27
C PRO A 166 -0.73 -16.07 -1.66
N LEU A 167 0.30 -16.53 -0.95
CA LEU A 167 1.68 -16.08 -1.14
C LEU A 167 2.57 -17.14 -1.78
N ALA A 168 3.61 -16.67 -2.46
CA ALA A 168 4.68 -17.49 -2.99
C ALA A 168 5.64 -17.93 -1.87
N PRO A 169 6.37 -19.06 -2.04
CA PRO A 169 6.32 -19.97 -3.20
C PRO A 169 5.19 -21.01 -3.15
N GLU A 170 4.41 -21.07 -2.07
CA GLU A 170 3.34 -22.05 -1.88
C GLU A 170 2.24 -21.92 -2.93
N HIS A 171 2.06 -20.70 -3.46
CA HIS A 171 1.08 -20.38 -4.48
C HIS A 171 1.69 -19.64 -5.68
N THR A 172 1.09 -19.91 -6.83
CA THR A 172 1.39 -19.28 -8.11
C THR A 172 0.66 -17.95 -8.28
N VAL A 173 1.12 -17.13 -9.21
CA VAL A 173 0.42 -15.90 -9.62
C VAL A 173 -0.98 -16.22 -10.17
N ALA A 174 -1.19 -17.38 -10.78
CA ALA A 174 -2.51 -17.81 -11.24
C ALA A 174 -3.50 -17.98 -10.07
N GLU A 175 -3.06 -18.55 -8.95
CA GLU A 175 -3.88 -18.68 -7.73
C GLU A 175 -4.12 -17.33 -7.05
N MET A 176 -3.12 -16.43 -7.04
CA MET A 176 -3.30 -15.05 -6.59
C MET A 176 -4.35 -14.31 -7.41
N ASN A 177 -4.29 -14.41 -8.75
CA ASN A 177 -5.28 -13.82 -9.65
C ASN A 177 -6.68 -14.40 -9.42
N ALA A 178 -6.79 -15.70 -9.14
CA ALA A 178 -8.07 -16.33 -8.81
C ALA A 178 -8.66 -15.80 -7.49
N ALA A 179 -7.82 -15.50 -6.49
CA ALA A 179 -8.26 -14.85 -5.26
C ALA A 179 -8.77 -13.42 -5.52
N VAL A 180 -8.06 -12.63 -6.34
CA VAL A 180 -8.51 -11.29 -6.74
C VAL A 180 -9.83 -11.36 -7.51
N ALA A 181 -9.97 -12.27 -8.46
CA ALA A 181 -11.20 -12.47 -9.20
C ALA A 181 -12.38 -12.82 -8.28
N SER A 182 -12.15 -13.71 -7.31
CA SER A 182 -13.17 -14.09 -6.32
C SER A 182 -13.58 -12.90 -5.44
N ALA A 183 -12.64 -12.03 -5.06
CA ALA A 183 -12.92 -10.82 -4.30
C ALA A 183 -13.75 -9.81 -5.12
N VAL A 184 -13.41 -9.64 -6.41
CA VAL A 184 -14.18 -8.79 -7.33
C VAL A 184 -15.60 -9.34 -7.48
N GLU A 185 -15.75 -10.64 -7.74
CA GLU A 185 -17.06 -11.30 -7.83
C GLU A 185 -17.89 -11.14 -6.56
N PHE A 186 -17.26 -11.29 -5.39
CA PHE A 186 -17.90 -11.04 -4.10
C PHE A 186 -18.41 -9.60 -4.00
N ALA A 187 -17.57 -8.61 -4.31
CA ALA A 187 -17.97 -7.20 -4.27
C ALA A 187 -19.14 -6.93 -5.22
N ARG A 188 -19.08 -7.42 -6.47
CA ARG A 188 -20.18 -7.33 -7.44
C ARG A 188 -21.46 -8.01 -6.95
N GLY A 189 -21.33 -9.19 -6.32
CA GLY A 189 -22.45 -9.91 -5.71
C GLY A 189 -23.10 -9.17 -4.53
N ARG A 190 -22.34 -8.31 -3.85
CA ARG A 190 -22.83 -7.38 -2.81
C ARG A 190 -23.35 -6.05 -3.37
N GLY A 191 -23.40 -5.89 -4.69
CA GLY A 191 -23.97 -4.72 -5.36
C GLY A 191 -22.96 -3.72 -5.91
N ALA A 192 -21.66 -3.98 -5.86
CA ALA A 192 -20.66 -3.06 -6.39
C ALA A 192 -20.90 -2.76 -7.88
N ARG A 193 -21.16 -1.50 -8.23
CA ARG A 193 -21.24 -1.00 -9.62
C ARG A 193 -19.92 -0.43 -10.10
N ARG A 194 -19.06 -0.01 -9.18
CA ARG A 194 -17.67 0.34 -9.45
C ARG A 194 -16.74 -0.47 -8.57
N VAL A 195 -15.71 -1.09 -9.15
CA VAL A 195 -14.64 -1.78 -8.44
C VAL A 195 -13.31 -1.14 -8.78
N VAL A 196 -12.57 -0.75 -7.74
CA VAL A 196 -11.22 -0.21 -7.84
C VAL A 196 -10.25 -1.21 -7.23
N LEU A 197 -9.20 -1.59 -7.94
CA LEU A 197 -8.10 -2.34 -7.32
C LEU A 197 -7.05 -1.35 -6.83
N TRP A 198 -6.69 -1.47 -5.54
CA TRP A 198 -5.66 -0.64 -4.93
C TRP A 198 -4.49 -1.50 -4.50
N GLY A 199 -3.38 -1.41 -5.22
CA GLY A 199 -2.20 -2.21 -4.94
C GLY A 199 -1.00 -1.39 -4.48
N TYR A 200 -0.25 -1.91 -3.51
CA TYR A 200 1.05 -1.37 -3.08
C TYR A 200 2.20 -2.29 -3.51
N SER A 201 3.22 -1.75 -4.20
CA SER A 201 4.42 -2.51 -4.60
C SER A 201 4.07 -3.73 -5.47
N SER A 202 4.43 -4.95 -5.05
CA SER A 202 3.98 -6.21 -5.69
C SER A 202 2.45 -6.32 -5.79
N GLY A 203 1.70 -5.80 -4.80
CA GLY A 203 0.25 -5.70 -4.88
C GLY A 203 -0.22 -4.75 -5.99
N GLY A 204 0.58 -3.72 -6.32
CA GLY A 204 0.34 -2.84 -7.47
C GLY A 204 0.54 -3.56 -8.81
N ALA A 205 1.54 -4.44 -8.90
CA ALA A 205 1.68 -5.32 -10.05
C ALA A 205 0.54 -6.35 -10.14
N LEU A 206 0.10 -6.92 -9.01
CA LEU A 206 -1.07 -7.81 -8.96
C LEU A 206 -2.37 -7.09 -9.38
N ALA A 207 -2.55 -5.82 -8.98
CA ALA A 207 -3.67 -4.99 -9.43
C ALA A 207 -3.68 -4.82 -10.96
N LEU A 208 -2.50 -4.61 -11.56
CA LEU A 208 -2.36 -4.49 -13.02
C LEU A 208 -2.64 -5.81 -13.75
N LEU A 209 -2.17 -6.95 -13.23
CA LEU A 209 -2.50 -8.27 -13.79
C LEU A 209 -4.01 -8.53 -13.81
N ASN A 210 -4.74 -7.93 -12.88
CA ASN A 210 -6.19 -8.07 -12.75
C ASN A 210 -6.97 -6.83 -13.25
N ALA A 211 -6.32 -5.91 -13.96
CA ALA A 211 -6.96 -4.70 -14.46
C ALA A 211 -8.23 -4.94 -15.29
N PRO A 212 -8.36 -6.00 -16.12
CA PRO A 212 -9.61 -6.28 -16.84
C PRO A 212 -10.84 -6.55 -15.94
N LEU A 213 -10.64 -6.82 -14.65
CA LEU A 213 -11.71 -7.05 -13.67
C LEU A 213 -12.15 -5.77 -12.96
N ALA A 214 -11.42 -4.67 -13.15
CA ALA A 214 -11.58 -3.41 -12.43
C ALA A 214 -12.08 -2.29 -13.34
N ASP A 215 -12.72 -1.29 -12.74
CA ASP A 215 -13.11 -0.05 -13.45
C ASP A 215 -12.04 1.03 -13.35
N ALA A 216 -11.17 0.96 -12.34
CA ALA A 216 -10.08 1.89 -12.11
C ALA A 216 -9.00 1.29 -11.21
N LEU A 217 -7.81 1.89 -11.18
CA LEU A 217 -6.69 1.42 -10.36
C LEU A 217 -6.14 2.54 -9.46
N VAL A 218 -5.74 2.17 -8.25
CA VAL A 218 -4.83 2.95 -7.41
C VAL A 218 -3.54 2.16 -7.27
N LEU A 219 -2.43 2.73 -7.72
CA LEU A 219 -1.13 2.08 -7.73
C LEU A 219 -0.18 2.85 -6.82
N THR A 220 0.05 2.32 -5.63
CA THR A 220 1.02 2.87 -4.68
C THR A 220 2.39 2.24 -4.93
N PHE A 221 3.37 3.04 -5.33
CA PHE A 221 4.77 2.62 -5.54
C PHE A 221 4.90 1.25 -6.23
N PRO A 222 4.23 1.03 -7.39
CA PRO A 222 4.07 -0.31 -7.94
C PRO A 222 5.40 -0.87 -8.46
N ASP A 223 5.76 -2.09 -8.05
CA ASP A 223 6.96 -2.77 -8.54
C ASP A 223 6.63 -3.65 -9.76
N LEU A 224 6.55 -3.02 -10.93
CA LEU A 224 6.15 -3.69 -12.18
C LEU A 224 7.17 -4.73 -12.66
N ASN A 225 8.45 -4.49 -12.39
CA ASN A 225 9.52 -5.39 -12.80
C ASN A 225 9.53 -6.68 -11.97
N SER A 226 8.92 -6.67 -10.78
CA SER A 226 8.84 -7.87 -9.93
C SER A 226 8.14 -9.05 -10.59
N VAL A 227 7.18 -8.82 -11.50
CA VAL A 227 6.50 -9.91 -12.23
C VAL A 227 7.50 -10.71 -13.07
N ALA A 228 8.37 -10.03 -13.82
CA ALA A 228 9.40 -10.67 -14.62
C ALA A 228 10.54 -11.27 -13.76
N GLY A 229 10.66 -10.83 -12.51
CA GLY A 229 11.64 -11.34 -11.53
C GLY A 229 11.19 -12.60 -10.78
N LEU A 230 9.97 -13.09 -11.01
CA LEU A 230 9.47 -14.34 -10.44
C LEU A 230 10.00 -15.57 -11.21
N PRO A 231 10.26 -16.69 -10.52
CA PRO A 231 10.50 -17.98 -11.17
C PRO A 231 9.36 -18.38 -12.10
N ASP A 232 9.66 -19.10 -13.18
CA ASP A 232 8.67 -19.43 -14.22
C ASP A 232 7.48 -20.25 -13.70
N ASP A 233 7.72 -21.14 -12.75
CA ASP A 233 6.70 -21.96 -12.09
C ASP A 233 5.76 -21.13 -11.21
N ILE A 234 6.31 -20.21 -10.41
CA ILE A 234 5.51 -19.26 -9.59
C ILE A 234 4.78 -18.27 -10.48
N ARG A 235 5.48 -17.69 -11.47
CA ARG A 235 4.94 -16.71 -12.43
C ARG A 235 3.81 -17.32 -13.25
N SER A 236 3.88 -18.62 -13.55
CA SER A 236 2.85 -19.36 -14.26
C SER A 236 2.38 -18.68 -15.56
N GLY A 237 3.32 -18.09 -16.30
CA GLY A 237 3.06 -17.39 -17.57
C GLY A 237 2.38 -16.03 -17.43
N ALA A 238 2.24 -15.49 -16.20
CA ALA A 238 1.69 -14.15 -16.00
C ALA A 238 2.63 -13.08 -16.57
N GLU A 239 2.04 -12.14 -17.32
CA GLU A 239 2.74 -11.00 -17.92
C GLU A 239 1.86 -9.76 -17.82
N LEU A 240 2.50 -8.60 -17.63
CA LEU A 240 1.79 -7.32 -17.64
C LEU A 240 1.41 -6.94 -19.06
N SER A 241 0.13 -6.66 -19.29
CA SER A 241 -0.40 -6.17 -20.55
C SER A 241 -0.71 -4.67 -20.51
N ALA A 242 -0.85 -4.06 -21.68
CA ALA A 242 -1.33 -2.69 -21.80
C ALA A 242 -2.72 -2.53 -21.15
N LEU A 243 -2.91 -1.45 -20.40
CA LEU A 243 -4.20 -1.12 -19.81
C LEU A 243 -5.23 -0.74 -20.89
N PRO A 244 -6.54 -1.01 -20.64
CA PRO A 244 -7.60 -0.52 -21.49
C PRO A 244 -7.52 0.99 -21.70
N ALA A 245 -7.78 1.42 -22.94
CA ALA A 245 -7.73 2.83 -23.30
C ALA A 245 -8.67 3.66 -22.41
N GLY A 246 -8.15 4.72 -21.81
CA GLY A 246 -8.87 5.63 -20.94
C GLY A 246 -9.11 5.14 -19.52
N MET A 247 -8.68 3.93 -19.13
CA MET A 247 -8.83 3.42 -17.76
C MET A 247 -8.27 4.43 -16.74
N PRO A 248 -9.06 4.88 -15.75
CA PRO A 248 -8.58 5.81 -14.73
C PRO A 248 -7.56 5.14 -13.81
N VAL A 249 -6.41 5.80 -13.62
CA VAL A 249 -5.34 5.32 -12.73
C VAL A 249 -4.86 6.46 -11.85
N LEU A 250 -4.87 6.27 -10.52
CA LEU A 250 -4.06 7.07 -9.60
C LEU A 250 -2.72 6.36 -9.42
N LEU A 251 -1.63 7.01 -9.84
CA LEU A 251 -0.27 6.51 -9.64
C LEU A 251 0.41 7.34 -8.55
N GLN A 252 0.76 6.71 -7.44
CA GLN A 252 1.55 7.33 -6.37
C GLN A 252 2.98 6.87 -6.53
N VAL A 253 3.93 7.81 -6.56
CA VAL A 253 5.36 7.55 -6.81
C VAL A 253 6.20 8.05 -5.66
N ALA A 254 7.05 7.17 -5.12
CA ALA A 254 8.09 7.52 -4.18
C ALA A 254 9.27 8.10 -4.99
N THR A 255 9.71 9.32 -4.69
CA THR A 255 10.77 9.98 -5.47
C THR A 255 12.16 9.44 -5.15
N GLU A 256 12.33 8.84 -3.97
CA GLU A 256 13.58 8.25 -3.48
C GLU A 256 13.44 6.73 -3.31
N ASP A 257 12.66 6.08 -4.19
CA ASP A 257 12.36 4.65 -4.13
C ASP A 257 13.61 3.79 -4.43
N GLU A 258 14.00 2.99 -3.46
CA GLU A 258 15.16 2.09 -3.53
C GLU A 258 14.83 0.67 -4.03
N ILE A 259 13.55 0.40 -4.32
CA ILE A 259 13.03 -0.94 -4.61
C ILE A 259 12.37 -0.99 -5.98
N ALA A 260 11.37 -0.14 -6.19
CA ALA A 260 10.58 -0.12 -7.41
C ALA A 260 11.08 0.97 -8.34
N ALA A 261 11.32 0.60 -9.60
CA ALA A 261 11.56 1.59 -10.64
C ALA A 261 10.29 2.43 -10.87
N ARG A 262 10.47 3.74 -11.12
CA ARG A 262 9.35 4.62 -11.49
C ARG A 262 8.62 4.05 -12.72
N ALA A 263 7.31 3.84 -12.59
CA ALA A 263 6.48 3.36 -13.69
C ALA A 263 6.44 4.38 -14.84
N ASP A 264 6.66 3.90 -16.06
CA ASP A 264 6.59 4.71 -17.27
C ASP A 264 5.13 4.93 -17.69
N VAL A 265 4.62 6.15 -17.46
CA VAL A 265 3.25 6.54 -17.78
C VAL A 265 2.96 6.59 -19.29
N ALA A 266 4.00 6.73 -20.13
CA ALA A 266 3.89 6.65 -21.59
C ALA A 266 4.29 5.27 -22.13
N GLY A 267 4.68 4.36 -21.22
CA GLY A 267 5.20 3.04 -21.54
C GLY A 267 4.11 2.06 -21.97
N PRO A 268 4.51 0.81 -22.30
CA PRO A 268 3.60 -0.18 -22.88
C PRO A 268 2.47 -0.62 -21.94
N VAL A 269 2.65 -0.50 -20.62
CA VAL A 269 1.63 -0.91 -19.64
C VAL A 269 0.62 0.21 -19.38
N LEU A 270 1.08 1.44 -19.12
CA LEU A 270 0.22 2.55 -18.69
C LEU A 270 -0.16 3.53 -19.82
N GLY A 271 0.50 3.50 -20.98
CA GLY A 271 0.37 4.53 -22.02
C GLY A 271 -1.02 4.70 -22.63
N GLY A 272 -1.91 3.72 -22.47
CA GLY A 272 -3.32 3.82 -22.87
C GLY A 272 -4.24 4.41 -21.80
N ALA A 273 -3.82 4.47 -20.54
CA ALA A 273 -4.65 4.83 -19.40
C ALA A 273 -4.74 6.35 -19.18
N THR A 274 -5.75 6.79 -18.42
CA THR A 274 -5.86 8.16 -17.92
C THR A 274 -5.16 8.23 -16.56
N VAL A 275 -3.87 8.54 -16.56
CA VAL A 275 -3.03 8.51 -15.36
C VAL A 275 -3.00 9.87 -14.66
N THR A 276 -3.38 9.88 -13.38
CA THR A 276 -3.11 10.98 -12.43
C THR A 276 -1.92 10.56 -11.57
N ALA A 277 -0.74 11.14 -11.81
CA ALA A 277 0.46 10.84 -11.04
C ALA A 277 0.66 11.84 -9.89
N LYS A 278 1.03 11.33 -8.71
CA LYS A 278 1.41 12.13 -7.53
C LYS A 278 2.75 11.64 -6.99
N ASP A 279 3.67 12.58 -6.79
CA ASP A 279 5.02 12.32 -6.31
C ASP A 279 5.11 12.60 -4.80
N TYR A 280 5.76 11.71 -4.06
CA TYR A 280 5.95 11.79 -2.61
C TYR A 280 7.44 11.66 -2.30
N VAL A 281 7.96 12.55 -1.46
CA VAL A 281 9.35 12.45 -0.96
C VAL A 281 9.42 11.36 0.09
N SER A 282 9.58 10.14 -0.38
CA SER A 282 9.62 8.93 0.44
C SER A 282 10.56 7.90 -0.18
N HIS A 283 11.10 7.04 0.68
CA HIS A 283 11.60 5.73 0.28
C HIS A 283 10.41 4.81 -0.02
N HIS A 284 10.68 3.57 -0.43
CA HIS A 284 9.63 2.61 -0.76
C HIS A 284 8.71 2.34 0.44
N ARG A 285 9.26 2.24 1.66
CA ARG A 285 8.52 1.90 2.89
C ARG A 285 8.51 2.99 3.96
N VAL A 286 9.36 4.00 3.81
CA VAL A 286 9.58 5.04 4.82
C VAL A 286 9.18 6.38 4.25
N ALA A 287 8.28 7.06 4.94
CA ALA A 287 7.87 8.44 4.71
C ALA A 287 7.64 9.10 6.06
N THR A 288 7.56 10.44 6.09
CA THR A 288 7.08 11.13 7.29
C THR A 288 5.62 10.77 7.58
N PRO A 289 5.15 10.86 8.84
CA PRO A 289 3.73 10.67 9.14
C PRO A 289 2.82 11.62 8.34
N GLU A 290 3.24 12.87 8.13
CA GLU A 290 2.53 13.84 7.28
C GLU A 290 2.37 13.35 5.84
N LEU A 291 3.45 12.90 5.19
CA LEU A 291 3.38 12.38 3.83
C LEU A 291 2.58 11.08 3.75
N SER A 292 2.63 10.24 4.79
CA SER A 292 1.79 9.05 4.88
C SER A 292 0.30 9.43 4.92
N ARG A 293 -0.06 10.45 5.70
CA ARG A 293 -1.44 10.99 5.74
C ARG A 293 -1.84 11.65 4.42
N GLN A 294 -0.92 12.35 3.76
CA GLN A 294 -1.16 12.96 2.44
C GLN A 294 -1.44 11.87 1.40
N ARG A 295 -0.65 10.79 1.38
CA ARG A 295 -0.84 9.65 0.47
C ARG A 295 -2.23 9.04 0.61
N VAL A 296 -2.68 8.78 1.84
CA VAL A 296 -4.02 8.23 2.12
C VAL A 296 -5.13 9.23 1.76
N SER A 297 -4.97 10.50 2.12
CA SER A 297 -5.91 11.57 1.74
C SER A 297 -6.04 11.72 0.23
N ASP A 298 -4.96 11.54 -0.52
CA ASP A 298 -4.95 11.63 -1.97
C ASP A 298 -5.70 10.48 -2.64
N VAL A 299 -5.63 9.27 -2.08
CA VAL A 299 -6.46 8.14 -2.50
C VAL A 299 -7.93 8.47 -2.24
N ALA A 300 -8.25 8.94 -1.04
CA ALA A 300 -9.62 9.29 -0.67
C ALA A 300 -10.22 10.38 -1.58
N ALA A 301 -9.45 11.44 -1.84
CA ALA A 301 -9.86 12.55 -2.70
C ALA A 301 -10.06 12.13 -4.17
N TRP A 302 -9.29 11.15 -4.65
CA TRP A 302 -9.43 10.64 -6.02
C TRP A 302 -10.60 9.67 -6.18
N LEU A 303 -11.00 8.99 -5.11
CA LEU A 303 -12.16 8.09 -5.11
C LEU A 303 -13.51 8.84 -5.05
N SER A 304 -13.50 10.07 -4.53
CA SER A 304 -14.67 10.95 -4.36
C SER A 304 -15.08 11.65 -5.65
#